data_AF-A0A4Y2TUJ9-F1
#
_entry.id   AF-A0A4Y2TUJ9-F1
#
_cell.length_a   1.000
_cell.length_b   1.000
_cell.length_c   1.000
_cell.angle_alpha   90.00
_cell.angle_beta   90.00
_cell.angle_gamma   90.00
#
_symmetry.space_group_name_H-M   'P 1'
#
loop_
_entity.id
_entity.type
_entity.pdbx_description
1 polymer ?
#
loop_
_entity_poly.entity_id
_entity_poly.type
_entity_poly.pdbx_seq_one_letter_code
_entity_poly.pdbx_strand_id
1 'polypeptide(L)'
;MAQLIARQPEEVTEDYKQVKQILLKRYKLSAEMFRQMFTKHSKNADGTWKDFVYELRTYFQEWIKGLEVENIEQLCDLIITDQTKCRVPTEVKEHFIDEWPNLNPQNCFQKN
;
A
#
# COMPACT_ATOMS: atom_id res chain seq x y z
N MET A 1 -47.68 -5.25 23.64
CA MET A 1 -47.39 -6.12 22.48
C MET A 1 -46.05 -5.71 21.90
N ALA A 2 -44.99 -6.46 22.23
CA ALA A 2 -43.61 -6.13 21.85
C ALA A 2 -43.38 -6.40 20.35
N GLN A 3 -42.90 -5.39 19.62
CA GLN A 3 -42.48 -5.55 18.22
C GLN A 3 -41.02 -6.02 18.21
N LEU A 4 -40.81 -7.24 17.73
CA LEU A 4 -39.50 -7.81 17.43
C LEU A 4 -38.84 -7.01 16.31
N ILE A 5 -37.73 -6.34 16.63
CA ILE A 5 -36.84 -5.77 15.60
C ILE A 5 -36.12 -6.95 14.94
N ALA A 6 -36.54 -7.27 13.71
CA ALA A 6 -35.88 -8.23 12.87
C ALA A 6 -34.42 -7.79 12.64
N ARG A 7 -33.48 -8.62 13.11
CA ARG A 7 -32.05 -8.53 12.78
C ARG A 7 -31.93 -8.57 11.25
N GLN A 8 -31.36 -7.51 10.66
CA GLN A 8 -31.14 -7.45 9.21
C GLN A 8 -30.28 -8.62 8.73
N PRO A 9 -30.55 -9.17 7.53
CA PRO A 9 -29.93 -10.39 7.05
C PRO A 9 -28.46 -10.19 6.68
N GLU A 10 -27.69 -11.25 6.89
CA GLU A 10 -26.25 -11.41 6.62
C GLU A 10 -25.85 -11.14 5.15
N GLU A 11 -26.82 -10.95 4.27
CA GLU A 11 -26.68 -10.78 2.81
C GLU A 11 -25.99 -9.47 2.41
N VAL A 12 -26.12 -8.39 3.20
CA VAL A 12 -25.43 -7.10 2.94
C VAL A 12 -23.92 -7.20 3.24
N THR A 13 -23.49 -8.20 4.01
CA THR A 13 -22.09 -8.34 4.40
C THR A 13 -21.20 -8.83 3.24
N GLU A 14 -21.76 -9.59 2.30
CA GLU A 14 -21.04 -10.14 1.15
C GLU A 14 -20.74 -9.04 0.11
N ASP A 15 -21.71 -8.17 -0.15
CA ASP A 15 -21.57 -7.01 -1.04
C ASP A 15 -20.58 -5.99 -0.45
N TYR A 16 -20.70 -5.69 0.85
CA TYR A 16 -19.75 -4.81 1.54
C TYR A 16 -18.32 -5.35 1.49
N LYS A 17 -18.13 -6.67 1.68
CA LYS A 17 -16.81 -7.31 1.54
C LYS A 17 -16.27 -7.17 0.11
N GLN A 18 -17.10 -7.40 -0.92
CA GLN A 18 -16.67 -7.24 -2.31
C GLN A 18 -16.28 -5.80 -2.65
N VAL A 19 -17.12 -4.83 -2.27
CA VAL A 19 -16.84 -3.40 -2.48
C VAL A 19 -15.57 -2.99 -1.74
N LYS A 20 -15.39 -3.42 -0.50
CA LYS A 20 -14.17 -3.19 0.28
C LYS A 20 -12.94 -3.77 -0.41
N GLN A 21 -13.01 -5.00 -0.93
CA GLN A 21 -11.89 -5.63 -1.66
C GLN A 21 -11.56 -4.88 -2.96
N ILE A 22 -12.56 -4.45 -3.73
CA ILE A 22 -12.37 -3.69 -4.98
C ILE A 22 -11.71 -2.34 -4.68
N LEU A 23 -12.20 -1.63 -3.67
CA LEU A 23 -11.62 -0.36 -3.22
C LEU A 23 -10.18 -0.56 -2.77
N LEU A 24 -9.92 -1.50 -1.87
CA LEU A 24 -8.56 -1.82 -1.41
C LEU A 24 -7.63 -2.16 -2.58
N LYS A 25 -8.09 -2.97 -3.54
CA LYS A 25 -7.28 -3.32 -4.72
C LYS A 25 -6.97 -2.09 -5.57
N ARG A 26 -7.93 -1.19 -5.80
CA ARG A 26 -7.71 0.06 -6.56
C ARG A 26 -6.76 1.01 -5.84
N TYR A 27 -6.90 1.19 -4.52
CA TYR A 27 -6.00 2.04 -3.75
C TYR A 27 -4.59 1.48 -3.71
N LYS A 28 -4.42 0.17 -3.50
CA LYS A 28 -3.11 -0.51 -3.59
C LYS A 28 -2.48 -0.34 -4.97
N LEU A 29 -3.25 -0.46 -6.05
CA LEU A 29 -2.76 -0.22 -7.42
C LEU A 29 -2.30 1.23 -7.61
N SER A 30 -3.04 2.21 -7.08
CA SER A 30 -2.64 3.63 -7.12
C SER A 30 -1.36 3.88 -6.33
N ALA A 31 -1.27 3.37 -5.11
CA ALA A 31 -0.09 3.48 -4.26
C ALA A 31 1.14 2.83 -4.89
N GLU A 32 0.98 1.63 -5.47
CA GLU A 32 2.06 0.94 -6.17
C GLU A 32 2.52 1.69 -7.42
N MET A 33 1.61 2.37 -8.13
CA MET A 33 1.99 3.21 -9.26
C MET A 33 2.87 4.38 -8.83
N PHE A 34 2.50 5.09 -7.75
CA PHE A 34 3.32 6.17 -7.20
C PHE A 34 4.66 5.69 -6.66
N ARG A 35 4.71 4.52 -6.00
CA ARG A 35 5.94 3.85 -5.61
C ARG A 35 6.87 3.63 -6.81
N GLN A 36 6.34 3.09 -7.91
CA GLN A 36 7.14 2.86 -9.11
C GLN A 36 7.63 4.16 -9.72
N MET A 37 6.80 5.21 -9.75
CA MET A 37 7.22 6.54 -10.21
C MET A 37 8.36 7.04 -9.33
N PHE A 38 8.22 7.01 -8.01
CA PHE A 38 9.28 7.43 -7.06
C PHE A 38 10.60 6.69 -7.29
N THR A 39 10.58 5.36 -7.44
CA THR A 39 11.81 4.55 -7.57
C THR A 39 12.45 4.66 -8.95
N LYS A 40 11.66 4.79 -10.02
CA LYS A 40 12.17 4.81 -11.41
C LYS A 40 12.40 6.22 -11.94
N HIS A 41 11.93 7.26 -11.24
CA HIS A 41 12.07 8.63 -11.70
C HIS A 41 13.54 9.03 -11.79
N SER A 42 13.93 9.50 -12.96
CA SER A 42 15.26 10.01 -13.25
C SER A 42 15.17 11.48 -13.61
N LYS A 43 16.25 12.21 -13.34
CA LYS A 43 16.31 13.63 -13.66
C LYS A 43 16.26 13.81 -15.18
N ASN A 44 15.26 14.55 -15.66
CA ASN A 44 15.20 14.98 -17.05
C ASN A 44 16.36 15.93 -17.38
N ALA A 45 16.95 15.78 -18.57
CA ALA A 45 18.08 16.61 -19.02
C ALA A 45 17.71 18.11 -19.08
N ASP A 46 16.47 18.41 -19.46
CA ASP A 46 15.96 19.78 -19.64
C ASP A 46 15.30 20.35 -18.37
N GLY A 47 15.09 19.52 -17.33
CA GLY A 47 14.40 19.91 -16.11
C GLY A 47 15.32 20.53 -15.06
N THR A 48 14.80 21.43 -14.22
CA THR A 48 15.60 21.97 -13.11
C THR A 48 15.71 20.94 -11.97
N TRP A 49 16.69 21.10 -11.09
CA TRP A 49 16.78 20.30 -9.87
C TRP A 49 15.60 20.53 -8.92
N LYS A 50 14.98 21.72 -8.96
CA LYS A 50 13.81 22.03 -8.13
C LYS A 50 12.60 21.23 -8.57
N ASP A 51 12.36 21.14 -9.88
CA ASP A 51 11.26 20.34 -10.44
C ASP A 51 11.43 18.86 -10.09
N PHE A 52 12.64 18.32 -10.30
CA PHE A 52 12.93 16.92 -9.96
C PHE A 52 12.67 16.59 -8.48
N VAL A 53 13.13 17.44 -7.55
CA VAL A 53 12.88 17.23 -6.11
C VAL A 53 11.39 17.39 -5.77
N TYR A 54 10.70 18.32 -6.43
CA TYR A 54 9.27 18.51 -6.25
C TYR A 54 8.46 17.30 -6.73
N GLU A 55 8.77 16.78 -7.91
CA GLU A 55 8.16 15.57 -8.47
C GLU A 55 8.39 14.36 -7.56
N LEU A 56 9.64 14.13 -7.13
CA LEU A 56 9.97 13.06 -6.18
C LEU A 56 9.17 13.17 -4.88
N ARG A 57 9.10 14.37 -4.29
CA ARG A 57 8.32 14.61 -3.07
C ARG A 57 6.84 14.31 -3.31
N THR A 58 6.30 14.73 -4.44
CA THR A 58 4.90 14.52 -4.80
C THR A 58 4.58 13.02 -4.91
N TYR A 59 5.40 12.26 -5.63
CA TYR A 59 5.21 10.81 -5.75
C TYR A 59 5.31 10.11 -4.40
N PHE A 60 6.25 10.52 -3.56
CA PHE A 60 6.39 9.97 -2.22
C PHE A 60 5.16 10.25 -1.35
N GLN A 61 4.66 11.48 -1.35
CA GLN A 61 3.49 11.88 -0.57
C GLN A 61 2.22 11.15 -1.03
N GLU A 62 2.00 11.02 -2.34
CA GLU A 62 0.84 10.29 -2.86
C GLU A 62 0.95 8.78 -2.62
N TRP A 63 2.18 8.23 -2.59
CA TRP A 63 2.41 6.83 -2.23
C TRP A 63 2.03 6.55 -0.76
N ILE A 64 2.55 7.33 0.19
CA ILE A 64 2.27 7.12 1.62
C ILE A 64 0.80 7.41 1.95
N LYS A 65 0.19 8.38 1.28
CA LYS A 65 -1.24 8.70 1.39
C LYS A 65 -2.12 7.58 0.86
N GLY A 66 -1.74 6.97 -0.27
CA GLY A 66 -2.46 5.83 -0.84
C GLY A 66 -2.40 4.55 0.00
N LEU A 67 -1.44 4.47 0.94
CA LEU A 67 -1.32 3.40 1.92
C LEU A 67 -1.83 3.78 3.32
N GLU A 68 -2.40 4.99 3.47
CA GLU A 68 -2.93 5.50 4.74
C GLU A 68 -1.89 5.43 5.87
N VAL A 69 -0.64 5.83 5.57
CA VAL A 69 0.44 5.90 6.58
C VAL A 69 0.24 7.15 7.44
N GLU A 70 -0.03 6.94 8.73
CA GLU A 70 -0.38 8.00 9.67
C GLU A 70 0.77 8.39 10.60
N ASN A 71 1.73 7.49 10.84
CA ASN A 71 2.81 7.72 11.79
C ASN A 71 4.20 7.31 11.26
N ILE A 72 5.24 7.76 11.97
CA ILE A 72 6.64 7.55 11.58
C ILE A 72 7.01 6.07 11.63
N GLU A 73 6.49 5.28 12.57
CA GLU A 73 6.78 3.84 12.65
C GLU A 73 6.25 3.11 11.41
N GLN A 74 5.01 3.38 11.01
CA GLN A 74 4.40 2.85 9.79
C GLN A 74 5.19 3.26 8.54
N LEU A 75 5.69 4.50 8.51
CA LEU A 75 6.54 4.97 7.42
C LEU A 75 7.88 4.21 7.39
N CYS A 76 8.53 4.04 8.54
CA CYS A 76 9.78 3.28 8.65
C CYS A 76 9.59 1.83 8.17
N ASP A 77 8.53 1.15 8.63
CA ASP A 77 8.21 -0.21 8.23
C ASP A 77 7.95 -0.33 6.73
N LEU A 78 7.24 0.65 6.15
CA LEU A 78 7.02 0.73 4.70
C LEU A 78 8.34 0.80 3.93
N ILE A 79 9.24 1.71 4.32
CA ILE A 79 10.53 1.90 3.64
C ILE A 79 11.43 0.68 3.82
N ILE A 80 11.50 0.12 5.02
CA ILE A 80 12.30 -1.08 5.32
C ILE A 80 11.80 -2.27 4.49
N THR A 81 10.48 -2.46 4.45
CA THR A 81 9.85 -3.51 3.63
C THR A 81 10.20 -3.32 2.16
N ASP A 82 10.03 -2.09 1.65
CA ASP A 82 10.27 -1.78 0.25
C ASP A 82 11.72 -2.06 -0.16
N GLN A 83 12.68 -1.59 0.66
CA GLN A 83 14.10 -1.81 0.43
C GLN A 83 14.48 -3.29 0.55
N THR A 84 13.91 -4.01 1.51
CA THR A 84 14.11 -5.47 1.65
C THR A 84 13.64 -6.18 0.39
N LYS A 85 12.43 -5.87 -0.11
CA LYS A 85 11.90 -6.45 -1.36
C LYS A 85 12.79 -6.14 -2.58
N CYS A 86 13.38 -4.95 -2.65
CA CYS A 86 14.28 -4.58 -3.75
C CYS A 86 15.65 -5.28 -3.66
N ARG A 87 16.18 -5.50 -2.45
CA ARG A 87 17.53 -6.05 -2.23
C ARG A 87 17.60 -7.58 -2.17
N VAL A 88 16.48 -8.27 -1.99
CA VAL A 88 16.46 -9.74 -2.02
C VAL A 88 16.68 -10.21 -3.47
N PRO A 89 17.73 -11.03 -3.74
CA PRO A 89 17.99 -11.61 -5.06
C PRO A 89 16.82 -12.48 -5.54
N THR A 90 16.64 -12.58 -6.85
CA THR A 90 15.53 -13.34 -7.44
C THR A 90 15.57 -14.80 -7.03
N GLU A 91 16.75 -15.41 -6.92
CA GLU A 91 16.90 -16.81 -6.47
C GLU A 91 16.36 -17.02 -5.06
N VAL A 92 16.51 -16.03 -4.18
CA VAL A 92 15.99 -16.08 -2.81
C VAL A 92 14.48 -15.81 -2.80
N LYS A 93 13.97 -14.92 -3.66
CA LYS A 93 12.52 -14.63 -3.71
C LYS A 93 11.66 -15.83 -4.03
N GLU A 94 12.11 -16.71 -4.93
CA GLU A 94 11.34 -17.90 -5.34
C GLU A 94 11.19 -18.92 -4.20
N HIS A 95 12.16 -18.97 -3.28
CA HIS A 95 12.11 -19.87 -2.11
C HIS A 95 11.27 -19.32 -0.95
N PHE A 96 11.07 -18.01 -0.87
CA PHE A 96 10.40 -17.33 0.26
C PHE A 96 9.10 -16.62 -0.15
N ILE A 97 8.53 -16.99 -1.31
CA ILE A 97 7.34 -16.34 -1.86
C ILE A 97 6.11 -16.49 -0.94
N ASP A 98 6.02 -17.61 -0.22
CA ASP A 98 4.95 -17.88 0.75
C ASP A 98 5.08 -17.06 2.05
N GLU A 99 6.29 -16.62 2.40
CA GLU A 99 6.56 -15.79 3.59
C GLU A 99 6.46 -14.29 3.29
N TRP A 100 6.44 -13.93 2.01
CA TRP A 100 6.38 -12.55 1.54
C TRP A 100 5.13 -11.75 1.96
N PRO A 101 3.93 -12.35 2.10
CA PRO A 101 2.78 -11.68 2.68
C PRO A 101 3.06 -11.19 4.11
N ASN A 102 3.88 -11.89 4.89
CA ASN A 102 4.20 -11.49 6.27
C ASN A 102 5.08 -10.23 6.35
N LEU A 103 5.74 -9.88 5.24
CA LEU A 103 6.52 -8.65 5.12
C LEU A 103 5.67 -7.47 4.64
N ASN A 104 4.39 -7.64 4.32
CA ASN A 104 3.58 -6.52 3.87
C ASN A 104 3.29 -5.58 5.06
N PRO A 105 3.57 -4.26 4.99
CA PRO A 105 3.25 -3.33 6.07
C PRO A 105 1.77 -3.45 6.51
N GLN A 106 0.85 -3.70 5.58
CA GLN A 106 -0.56 -3.93 5.89
C GLN A 106 -0.87 -5.19 6.71
N ASN A 107 -0.02 -6.22 6.66
CA ASN A 107 -0.15 -7.43 7.47
C ASN A 107 0.52 -7.26 8.85
N CYS A 108 1.48 -6.34 8.98
CA CYS A 108 2.01 -5.90 10.27
C CYS A 108 0.97 -5.08 11.07
N PHE A 109 0.10 -4.32 10.39
CA PHE A 109 -0.96 -3.52 11.03
C PHE A 109 -2.19 -4.31 11.51
N GLN A 110 -2.23 -5.63 11.29
CA GLN A 110 -3.34 -6.49 11.75
C GLN A 110 -3.03 -7.31 13.01
N LYS A 111 -1.81 -7.21 13.54
CA LYS A 111 -1.43 -7.79 14.84
C LYS A 111 -1.03 -6.67 15.80
N ASN A 112 -2.02 -6.00 16.36
CA ASN A 112 -2.01 -5.42 17.71
C ASN A 112 -3.42 -4.96 18.07
#